data_AF-A0A7V9J225-F1
#
_entry.id   AF-A0A7V9J225-F1
#
_cell.length_a   1.000
_cell.length_b   1.000
_cell.length_c   1.000
_cell.angle_alpha   90.00
_cell.angle_beta   90.00
_cell.angle_gamma   90.00
#
_symmetry.space_group_name_H-M   'P 1'
#
loop_
_entity.id
_entity.type
_entity.pdbx_description
1 polymer ?
#
loop_
_entity_poly.entity_id
_entity_poly.type
_entity_poly.pdbx_seq_one_letter_code
_entity_poly.pdbx_strand_id
1 'polypeptide(L)'
;MQLSSAVRSRPVRIAAGTCLAFYSSLALMALPAAAATDSDRDGMPNRWETSNNLNPNHPNAKADPDKDRLKNLAEFRNDSEPKDEDTDNDGLDDGDEVKMDVFDDLDVDDNDSDGDNVE
;
A
#
# COMPACT_ATOMS: atom_id res chain seq x y z
N MET A 1 -44.20 21.92 38.04
CA MET A 1 -42.77 21.69 37.72
C MET A 1 -42.73 20.48 36.79
N GLN A 2 -42.33 20.49 35.52
CA GLN A 2 -41.75 21.47 34.60
C GLN A 2 -42.07 21.03 33.15
N LEU A 3 -42.31 22.03 32.28
CA LEU A 3 -41.90 22.21 30.87
C LEU A 3 -42.17 21.07 29.86
N SER A 4 -43.08 21.24 28.89
CA SER A 4 -42.98 22.06 27.66
C SER A 4 -41.97 21.57 26.61
N SER A 5 -42.49 21.52 25.38
CA SER A 5 -41.81 21.75 24.09
C SER A 5 -41.51 20.54 23.20
N ALA A 6 -42.10 20.66 22.01
CA ALA A 6 -41.81 19.95 20.79
C ALA A 6 -40.34 20.10 20.35
N VAL A 7 -39.90 19.20 19.47
CA VAL A 7 -39.31 19.51 18.15
C VAL A 7 -38.96 18.17 17.50
N ARG A 8 -39.51 17.96 16.29
CA ARG A 8 -39.23 16.80 15.45
C ARG A 8 -37.92 17.10 14.70
N SER A 9 -36.86 16.38 15.02
CA SER A 9 -35.59 16.46 14.29
C SER A 9 -35.13 15.04 13.98
N ARG A 10 -35.11 14.67 12.70
CA ARG A 10 -34.44 13.44 12.25
C ARG A 10 -32.94 13.70 12.22
N PRO A 11 -32.10 12.96 12.96
CA PRO A 11 -30.70 12.91 12.62
C PRO A 11 -30.54 12.02 11.37
N VAL A 12 -30.19 12.67 10.26
CA VAL A 12 -29.43 12.04 9.17
C VAL A 12 -27.96 12.05 9.61
N ARG A 13 -27.15 11.15 9.03
CA ARG A 13 -25.67 11.19 8.93
C ARG A 13 -24.91 10.40 10.01
N ILE A 14 -23.77 9.79 9.75
CA ILE A 14 -22.93 9.50 8.56
C ILE A 14 -22.06 8.29 9.01
N ALA A 15 -21.54 7.53 8.04
CA ALA A 15 -20.58 6.46 8.24
C ALA A 15 -19.51 6.80 9.29
N ALA A 16 -19.25 5.86 10.20
CA ALA A 16 -18.05 5.86 11.03
C ALA A 16 -17.38 4.52 10.79
N GLY A 17 -16.24 4.56 10.13
CA GLY A 17 -15.43 3.41 9.80
C GLY A 17 -15.11 2.59 11.04
N THR A 18 -15.30 1.28 10.92
CA THR A 18 -14.54 0.33 11.74
C THR A 18 -13.21 0.11 11.06
N CYS A 19 -12.30 1.01 11.41
CA CYS A 19 -10.86 0.85 11.38
C CYS A 19 -10.48 -0.46 12.09
N LEU A 20 -10.38 -1.55 11.32
CA LEU A 20 -9.87 -2.86 11.73
C LEU A 20 -9.43 -3.55 10.42
N ALA A 21 -8.25 -3.28 9.89
CA ALA A 21 -7.07 -3.82 10.53
C ALA A 21 -5.86 -2.90 10.34
N PHE A 22 -5.43 -2.30 11.44
CA PHE A 22 -4.00 -2.23 11.69
C PHE A 22 -3.47 -3.67 11.69
N TYR A 23 -2.93 -4.15 10.57
CA TYR A 23 -1.94 -5.22 10.63
C TYR A 23 -0.61 -4.60 11.04
N SER A 24 -0.57 -4.21 12.32
CA SER A 24 0.65 -3.92 13.03
C SER A 24 1.49 -5.20 13.07
N SER A 25 2.69 -5.13 12.52
CA SER A 25 3.87 -5.92 12.92
C SER A 25 3.65 -7.40 13.20
N LEU A 26 3.85 -8.30 12.22
CA LEU A 26 4.27 -9.66 12.56
C LEU A 26 5.16 -10.33 11.52
N ALA A 27 6.37 -10.62 12.02
CA ALA A 27 7.35 -11.57 11.50
C ALA A 27 8.21 -11.12 10.32
N LEU A 28 9.18 -10.26 10.65
CA LEU A 28 10.57 -10.49 10.28
C LEU A 28 11.04 -11.85 10.88
N MET A 29 10.50 -12.94 10.37
CA MET A 29 11.17 -14.22 10.36
C MET A 29 11.79 -14.29 8.98
N ALA A 30 12.98 -13.69 8.85
CA ALA A 30 13.88 -14.04 7.76
C ALA A 30 14.14 -15.56 7.89
N LEU A 31 13.25 -16.36 7.29
CA LEU A 31 13.58 -17.71 6.90
C LEU A 31 14.89 -17.56 6.13
N PRO A 32 15.90 -18.40 6.39
CA PRO A 32 17.12 -18.33 5.61
C PRO A 32 16.64 -18.44 4.17
N ALA A 33 16.77 -17.34 3.40
CA ALA A 33 16.51 -17.32 1.99
C ALA A 33 17.50 -18.34 1.45
N ALA A 34 17.04 -19.59 1.33
CA ALA A 34 17.83 -20.71 0.90
C ALA A 34 18.21 -20.36 -0.52
N ALA A 35 19.39 -19.73 -0.65
CA ALA A 35 19.85 -18.91 -1.77
C ALA A 35 18.86 -18.98 -2.92
N ALA A 36 17.82 -18.15 -2.85
CA ALA A 36 16.72 -18.28 -3.79
C ALA A 36 17.30 -17.97 -5.16
N THR A 37 17.41 -18.99 -6.01
CA THR A 37 18.09 -18.88 -7.30
C THR A 37 17.46 -17.73 -8.07
N ASP A 38 18.29 -16.82 -8.56
CA ASP A 38 17.94 -15.74 -9.47
C ASP A 38 18.73 -16.04 -10.77
N SER A 39 18.03 -16.65 -11.72
CA SER A 39 18.61 -17.23 -12.94
C SER A 39 19.03 -16.15 -13.93
N ASP A 40 18.28 -15.06 -14.03
CA ASP A 40 18.55 -13.95 -14.95
C ASP A 40 19.24 -12.74 -14.30
N ARG A 41 19.41 -12.79 -12.98
CA ARG A 41 20.16 -11.81 -12.17
C ARG A 41 19.53 -10.43 -12.18
N ASP A 42 18.21 -10.37 -12.25
CA ASP A 42 17.47 -9.11 -12.26
C ASP A 42 17.13 -8.59 -10.85
N GLY A 43 17.44 -9.38 -9.82
CA GLY A 43 17.22 -9.05 -8.42
C GLY A 43 15.96 -9.65 -7.82
N MET A 44 15.20 -10.44 -8.60
CA MET A 44 14.02 -11.17 -8.14
C MET A 44 14.30 -12.68 -8.11
N PRO A 45 13.87 -13.41 -7.07
CA PRO A 45 14.07 -14.85 -7.03
C PRO A 45 13.16 -15.61 -8.02
N ASN A 46 13.67 -16.65 -8.67
CA ASN A 46 12.92 -17.50 -9.60
C ASN A 46 11.60 -18.03 -9.01
N ARG A 47 11.59 -18.32 -7.70
CA ARG A 47 10.38 -18.76 -6.98
C ARG A 47 9.29 -17.69 -7.04
N TRP A 48 9.64 -16.45 -6.72
CA TRP A 48 8.71 -15.34 -6.69
C TRP A 48 8.23 -15.02 -8.11
N GLU A 49 9.14 -15.07 -9.09
CA GLU A 49 8.75 -14.86 -10.48
C GLU A 49 7.78 -15.94 -10.97
N THR A 50 8.05 -17.21 -10.63
CA THR A 50 7.17 -18.32 -10.99
C THR A 50 5.80 -18.22 -10.31
N SER A 51 5.73 -17.78 -9.03
CA SER A 51 4.44 -17.58 -8.35
C SER A 51 3.63 -16.44 -8.94
N ASN A 52 4.31 -15.40 -9.44
CA ASN A 52 3.70 -14.22 -10.03
C ASN A 52 3.53 -14.31 -11.57
N ASN A 53 3.63 -15.52 -12.13
CA ASN A 53 3.50 -15.78 -13.56
C ASN A 53 4.45 -14.94 -14.45
N LEU A 54 5.64 -14.63 -13.94
CA LEU A 54 6.75 -14.00 -14.64
C LEU A 54 7.70 -15.07 -15.21
N ASN A 55 8.70 -14.66 -15.98
CA ASN A 55 9.64 -15.59 -16.60
C ASN A 55 10.99 -15.53 -15.88
N PRO A 56 11.35 -16.58 -15.08
CA PRO A 56 12.57 -16.57 -14.27
C PRO A 56 13.89 -16.65 -15.06
N ASN A 57 13.83 -16.65 -16.39
CA ASN A 57 15.03 -16.63 -17.23
C ASN A 57 15.06 -15.37 -18.12
N HIS A 58 14.24 -14.38 -17.83
CA HIS A 58 14.14 -13.15 -18.59
C HIS A 58 14.05 -11.95 -17.64
N PRO A 59 14.98 -11.00 -17.71
CA PRO A 59 15.06 -9.90 -16.74
C PRO A 59 13.84 -8.97 -16.83
N ASN A 60 12.82 -9.27 -16.04
CA ASN A 60 11.53 -8.57 -16.00
C ASN A 60 11.42 -7.60 -14.81
N ALA A 61 12.45 -7.44 -13.99
CA ALA A 61 12.52 -6.50 -12.86
C ALA A 61 12.12 -5.05 -13.20
N LYS A 62 12.23 -4.63 -14.47
CA LYS A 62 11.88 -3.28 -14.94
C LYS A 62 10.55 -3.21 -15.69
N ALA A 63 9.88 -4.34 -15.86
CA ALA A 63 8.56 -4.38 -16.46
C ALA A 63 7.51 -3.87 -15.47
N ASP A 64 6.36 -3.54 -16.04
CA ASP A 64 5.17 -2.99 -15.40
C ASP A 64 3.96 -3.53 -16.22
N PRO A 65 3.56 -4.79 -15.99
CA PRO A 65 2.56 -5.49 -16.80
C PRO A 65 1.11 -5.02 -16.61
N ASP A 66 0.77 -4.63 -15.39
CA ASP A 66 -0.51 -4.06 -14.92
C ASP A 66 -0.63 -2.55 -15.21
N LYS A 67 0.48 -1.82 -15.29
CA LYS A 67 0.57 -0.38 -15.66
C LYS A 67 0.13 0.57 -14.56
N ASP A 68 0.31 0.16 -13.32
CA ASP A 68 0.13 0.97 -12.11
C ASP A 68 1.34 1.91 -11.85
N ARG A 69 2.39 1.80 -12.70
CA ARG A 69 3.64 2.57 -12.66
C ARG A 69 4.59 2.14 -11.55
N LEU A 70 4.32 1.02 -10.90
CA LEU A 70 5.25 0.30 -10.07
C LEU A 70 5.90 -0.80 -10.94
N LYS A 71 7.09 -1.24 -10.55
CA LYS A 71 7.89 -2.17 -11.37
C LYS A 71 7.92 -3.48 -10.63
N ASN A 72 8.02 -4.61 -11.34
CA ASN A 72 8.12 -5.94 -10.73
C ASN A 72 9.13 -6.02 -9.55
N LEU A 73 10.29 -5.35 -9.66
CA LEU A 73 11.28 -5.36 -8.56
C LEU A 73 10.84 -4.58 -7.32
N ALA A 74 10.06 -3.52 -7.51
CA ALA A 74 9.40 -2.81 -6.42
C ALA A 74 8.22 -3.64 -5.88
N GLU A 75 7.41 -4.28 -6.73
CA GLU A 75 6.38 -5.23 -6.27
C GLU A 75 6.97 -6.28 -5.34
N PHE A 76 8.08 -6.91 -5.78
CA PHE A 76 8.77 -7.92 -4.99
C PHE A 76 9.21 -7.43 -3.62
N ARG A 77 9.51 -6.13 -3.48
CA ARG A 77 9.95 -5.53 -2.22
C ARG A 77 8.79 -5.09 -1.33
N ASN A 78 7.64 -4.80 -1.93
CA ASN A 78 6.42 -4.36 -1.26
C ASN A 78 5.40 -5.50 -1.06
N ASP A 79 5.74 -6.72 -1.51
CA ASP A 79 4.89 -7.92 -1.43
C ASP A 79 3.55 -7.80 -2.19
N SER A 80 3.50 -7.00 -3.26
CA SER A 80 2.37 -6.82 -4.19
C SER A 80 2.46 -7.71 -5.45
N GLU A 81 1.39 -7.75 -6.25
CA GLU A 81 1.24 -8.65 -7.41
C GLU A 81 1.58 -7.96 -8.75
N PRO A 82 2.60 -8.41 -9.52
CA PRO A 82 3.04 -7.78 -10.79
C PRO A 82 2.08 -7.83 -11.99
N LYS A 83 0.83 -8.23 -11.76
CA LYS A 83 -0.21 -8.31 -12.79
C LYS A 83 -1.55 -7.86 -12.25
N ASP A 84 -1.59 -7.33 -11.04
CA ASP A 84 -2.76 -6.75 -10.42
C ASP A 84 -2.43 -5.29 -10.15
N GLU A 85 -3.29 -4.38 -10.60
CA GLU A 85 -3.04 -2.94 -10.39
C GLU A 85 -3.36 -2.53 -8.95
N ASP A 86 -4.18 -3.32 -8.26
CA ASP A 86 -4.71 -3.09 -6.91
C ASP A 86 -4.76 -4.44 -6.18
N THR A 87 -3.60 -4.88 -5.68
CA THR A 87 -3.38 -6.22 -5.10
C THR A 87 -4.37 -6.53 -3.98
N ASP A 88 -4.73 -5.54 -3.16
CA ASP A 88 -5.62 -5.74 -2.01
C ASP A 88 -7.10 -5.36 -2.28
N ASN A 89 -7.38 -4.85 -3.48
CA ASN A 89 -8.70 -4.50 -4.01
C ASN A 89 -9.40 -3.41 -3.19
N ASP A 90 -8.66 -2.42 -2.71
CA ASP A 90 -9.18 -1.30 -1.92
C ASP A 90 -9.58 -0.06 -2.76
N GLY A 91 -9.22 -0.06 -4.05
CA GLY A 91 -9.47 1.00 -5.01
C GLY A 91 -8.33 2.00 -5.18
N LEU A 92 -7.16 1.76 -4.56
CA LEU A 92 -5.91 2.44 -4.83
C LEU A 92 -4.95 1.51 -5.59
N ASP A 93 -4.30 2.05 -6.60
CA ASP A 93 -3.31 1.27 -7.34
C ASP A 93 -2.05 1.06 -6.46
N ASP A 94 -1.43 -0.13 -6.47
CA ASP A 94 -0.24 -0.49 -5.67
C ASP A 94 0.87 0.57 -5.80
N GLY A 95 1.10 1.05 -7.02
CA GLY A 95 2.07 2.09 -7.31
C GLY A 95 1.76 3.46 -6.69
N ASP A 96 0.49 3.78 -6.43
CA ASP A 96 0.10 4.98 -5.69
C ASP A 96 0.19 4.76 -4.18
N GLU A 97 -0.16 3.58 -3.67
CA GLU A 97 0.04 3.23 -2.25
C GLU A 97 1.50 3.39 -1.83
N VAL A 98 2.44 2.84 -2.61
CA VAL A 98 3.88 2.95 -2.35
C VAL A 98 4.37 4.41 -2.38
N LYS A 99 3.74 5.28 -3.16
CA LYS A 99 4.09 6.71 -3.14
C LYS A 99 3.55 7.39 -1.89
N MET A 100 2.33 7.07 -1.46
CA MET A 100 1.68 7.70 -0.30
C MET A 100 2.35 7.30 1.02
N ASP A 101 2.82 6.06 1.14
CA ASP A 101 3.60 5.60 2.30
C ASP A 101 4.88 6.43 2.53
N VAL A 102 5.42 7.05 1.47
CA VAL A 102 6.59 7.94 1.57
C VAL A 102 6.22 9.34 2.08
N PHE A 103 4.95 9.74 2.03
CA PHE A 103 4.47 11.06 2.44
C PHE A 103 3.87 11.10 3.87
N ASP A 104 3.60 9.96 4.52
CA ASP A 104 3.12 9.92 5.92
C ASP A 104 4.21 10.27 6.96
N ASP A 105 5.48 10.38 6.54
CA ASP A 105 6.62 10.77 7.40
C ASP A 105 7.05 12.24 7.25
N LEU A 106 6.25 13.07 6.56
CA LEU A 106 6.41 14.52 6.57
C LEU A 106 5.22 15.14 7.30
N ASP A 107 5.16 14.94 8.61
CA ASP A 107 5.39 16.02 9.57
C ASP A 107 4.74 15.78 10.95
N VAL A 108 5.54 15.90 12.01
CA VAL A 108 5.05 15.90 13.41
C VAL A 108 5.40 17.19 14.17
N ASP A 109 5.91 18.24 13.49
CA ASP A 109 6.21 19.54 14.13
C ASP A 109 5.94 20.79 13.25
N ASP A 110 5.39 20.66 12.04
CA ASP A 110 4.92 21.73 11.16
C ASP A 110 3.41 21.96 11.35
N ASN A 111 3.12 22.87 12.28
CA ASN A 111 1.80 23.46 12.42
C ASN A 111 1.44 24.40 11.23
N ASP A 112 2.18 24.39 10.13
CA ASP A 112 1.85 25.10 8.89
C ASP A 112 1.01 24.20 7.96
N SER A 113 -0.31 24.36 8.04
CA SER A 113 -1.27 23.63 7.21
C SER A 113 -1.47 24.22 5.80
N ASP A 114 -0.77 25.30 5.41
CA ASP A 114 -0.89 25.85 4.06
C ASP A 114 0.43 26.28 3.40
N GLY A 115 1.57 26.15 4.08
CA GLY A 115 2.91 26.17 3.51
C GLY A 115 3.36 27.54 3.01
N ASP A 116 2.85 28.63 3.59
CA ASP A 116 3.17 30.01 3.16
C ASP A 116 4.15 30.74 4.08
N ASN A 117 4.55 30.14 5.21
CA ASN A 117 5.68 30.54 6.04
C ASN A 117 5.67 32.03 6.45
N VAL A 118 4.49 32.56 6.80
CA VAL A 118 4.33 33.90 7.41
C VAL A 118 3.75 33.85 8.83
N GLU A 119 4.53 34.34 9.80
CA GLU A 119 4.05 34.94 11.06
C GLU A 119 4.54 36.39 11.19
#